data_AF-A0A945GHD5-F1
#
_entry.id   AF-A0A945GHD5-F1
#
_cell.length_a   1.000
_cell.length_b   1.000
_cell.length_c   1.000
_cell.angle_alpha   90.00
_cell.angle_beta   90.00
_cell.angle_gamma   90.00
#
_symmetry.space_group_name_H-M   'P 1'
#
loop_
_entity.id
_entity.type
_entity.pdbx_description
1 polymer ?
#
loop_
_entity_poly.entity_id
_entity_poly.type
_entity_poly.pdbx_seq_one_letter_code
_entity_poly.pdbx_strand_id
1 'polypeptide(L)'
;MQKAKSRIKTSKKPQRKIKTPQLHFSTGLSKKYLKHLPLLLLSMPFYTGAYYIFINIHPDKIKHFLIPNTYLPLQLVLFGGNFFLFSYLLLNTRRGFGISLFIALTLFLKFQLITNYLTVAIVLATIGLVIELAISLLKKD
;
A
#
# COMPACT_ATOMS: atom_id res chain seq x y z
N MET A 1 -34.97 -6.26 -80.58
CA MET A 1 -34.30 -7.26 -79.71
C MET A 1 -33.21 -6.57 -78.89
N GLN A 2 -33.47 -6.23 -77.62
CA GLN A 2 -32.46 -5.66 -76.72
C GLN A 2 -32.00 -6.72 -75.73
N LYS A 3 -30.70 -7.06 -75.76
CA LYS A 3 -30.08 -8.02 -74.83
C LYS A 3 -29.75 -7.33 -73.51
N ALA A 4 -30.47 -7.66 -72.45
CA ALA A 4 -30.17 -7.22 -71.09
C ALA A 4 -28.91 -7.95 -70.56
N LYS A 5 -27.84 -7.20 -70.32
CA LYS A 5 -26.63 -7.71 -69.66
C LYS A 5 -26.82 -7.63 -68.14
N SER A 6 -27.18 -8.76 -67.54
CA SER A 6 -27.15 -9.00 -66.10
C SER A 6 -25.71 -8.89 -65.59
N ARG A 7 -25.43 -7.90 -64.73
CA ARG A 7 -24.12 -7.70 -64.09
C ARG A 7 -24.20 -8.15 -62.63
N ILE A 8 -23.90 -9.42 -62.37
CA ILE A 8 -23.74 -9.95 -61.02
C ILE A 8 -22.48 -9.33 -60.42
N LYS A 9 -22.67 -8.42 -59.46
CA LYS A 9 -21.62 -7.77 -58.70
C LYS A 9 -21.13 -8.75 -57.63
N THR A 10 -20.01 -9.42 -57.88
CA THR A 10 -19.34 -10.29 -56.90
C THR A 10 -18.88 -9.46 -55.71
N SER A 11 -19.66 -9.53 -54.63
CA SER A 11 -19.32 -8.95 -53.33
C SER A 11 -18.13 -9.70 -52.73
N LYS A 12 -16.95 -9.08 -52.79
CA LYS A 12 -15.76 -9.53 -52.07
C LYS A 12 -16.02 -9.32 -50.57
N LYS A 13 -16.30 -10.42 -49.85
CA LYS A 13 -16.40 -10.41 -48.38
C LYS A 13 -15.11 -9.84 -47.78
N PRO A 14 -15.18 -8.88 -46.83
CA PRO A 14 -14.00 -8.36 -46.16
C PRO A 14 -13.42 -9.47 -45.26
N GLN A 15 -12.21 -9.92 -45.58
CA GLN A 15 -11.42 -10.78 -44.70
C GLN A 15 -11.15 -10.03 -43.41
N ARG A 16 -11.84 -10.41 -42.35
CA ARG A 16 -11.65 -9.90 -41.00
C ARG A 16 -10.27 -10.40 -40.53
N LYS A 17 -9.24 -9.56 -40.66
CA LYS A 17 -7.92 -9.80 -40.08
C LYS A 17 -8.13 -10.07 -38.58
N ILE A 18 -7.96 -11.32 -38.18
CA ILE A 18 -7.90 -11.71 -36.77
C ILE A 18 -6.63 -11.05 -36.24
N LYS A 19 -6.80 -9.95 -35.50
CA LYS A 19 -5.70 -9.32 -34.76
C LYS A 19 -5.27 -10.31 -33.70
N THR A 20 -4.15 -10.98 -33.93
CA THR A 20 -3.42 -11.72 -32.90
C THR A 20 -3.22 -10.77 -31.71
N PRO A 21 -3.61 -11.14 -30.48
CA PRO A 21 -3.38 -10.31 -29.32
C PRO A 21 -1.86 -10.23 -29.09
N GLN A 22 -1.25 -9.13 -29.53
CA GLN A 22 0.13 -8.83 -29.20
C GLN A 22 0.17 -8.54 -27.70
N LEU A 23 0.80 -9.47 -26.97
CA LEU A 23 1.02 -9.39 -25.54
C LEU A 23 2.10 -8.32 -25.30
N HIS A 24 1.68 -7.05 -25.29
CA HIS A 24 2.53 -5.93 -24.93
C HIS A 24 2.90 -6.07 -23.45
N PHE A 25 4.06 -6.66 -23.18
CA PHE A 25 4.68 -6.60 -21.86
C PHE A 25 4.92 -5.13 -21.52
N SER A 26 4.09 -4.58 -20.63
CA SER A 26 4.10 -3.16 -20.31
C SER A 26 5.39 -2.82 -19.54
N THR A 27 6.40 -2.35 -20.26
CA THR A 27 7.64 -1.80 -19.71
C THR A 27 7.42 -0.50 -18.90
N GLY A 28 6.19 0.01 -18.85
CA GLY A 28 5.82 1.22 -18.10
C GLY A 28 5.76 1.03 -16.59
N LEU A 29 5.41 -0.17 -16.10
CA LEU A 29 5.31 -0.45 -14.67
C LEU A 29 6.68 -0.43 -13.99
N SER A 30 7.69 -1.09 -14.57
CA SER A 30 9.03 -1.16 -13.98
C SER A 30 9.71 0.21 -13.89
N LYS A 31 9.55 1.08 -14.90
CA LYS A 31 10.07 2.46 -14.87
C LYS A 31 9.48 3.27 -13.72
N LYS A 32 8.20 3.07 -13.41
CA LYS A 32 7.54 3.74 -12.28
C LYS A 32 8.12 3.29 -10.95
N TYR A 33 8.33 1.99 -10.75
CA TYR A 33 8.96 1.46 -9.54
C TYR A 33 10.42 1.89 -9.40
N LEU A 34 11.22 1.87 -10.48
CA LEU A 34 12.61 2.32 -10.45
C LEU A 34 12.74 3.77 -9.98
N LYS A 35 11.80 4.65 -10.35
CA LYS A 35 11.76 6.05 -9.87
C LYS A 35 11.54 6.15 -8.35
N HIS A 36 10.82 5.20 -7.76
CA HIS A 36 10.54 5.17 -6.32
C HIS A 36 11.49 4.26 -5.53
N LEU A 37 12.49 3.66 -6.18
CA LEU A 37 13.51 2.82 -5.54
C LEU A 37 14.23 3.51 -4.36
N PRO A 38 14.48 4.83 -4.37
CA PRO A 38 15.01 5.52 -3.19
C PRO A 38 14.16 5.36 -1.92
N LEU A 39 12.82 5.23 -2.03
CA LEU A 39 11.97 4.96 -0.85
C LEU A 39 12.28 3.58 -0.27
N LEU A 40 12.51 2.58 -1.13
CA LEU A 40 12.85 1.24 -0.66
C LEU A 40 14.21 1.23 0.04
N LEU A 41 15.21 1.92 -0.53
CA LEU A 41 16.50 2.11 0.13
C LEU A 41 16.36 2.84 1.46
N LEU A 42 15.49 3.85 1.53
CA LEU A 42 15.23 4.58 2.77
C LEU A 42 14.55 3.71 3.84
N SER A 43 13.86 2.62 3.48
CA SER A 43 13.30 1.67 4.44
C SER A 43 14.37 0.80 5.12
N MET A 44 15.50 0.53 4.45
CA MET A 44 16.56 -0.34 4.97
C MET A 44 17.16 0.12 6.31
N PRO A 45 17.54 1.39 6.53
CA PRO A 45 18.08 1.81 7.83
C PRO A 45 17.06 1.64 8.95
N PHE A 46 15.76 1.77 8.70
CA PHE A 46 14.73 1.51 9.71
C PHE A 46 14.66 0.03 10.07
N TYR A 47 14.65 -0.88 9.09
CA TYR A 47 14.65 -2.31 9.38
C TYR A 47 15.96 -2.76 10.04
N THR A 48 17.09 -2.16 9.66
CA THR A 48 18.39 -2.39 10.31
C THR A 48 18.35 -1.93 11.77
N GLY A 49 17.78 -0.75 12.03
CA GLY A 49 17.55 -0.26 13.38
C GLY A 49 16.62 -1.16 14.19
N ALA A 50 15.53 -1.65 13.59
CA ALA A 50 14.62 -2.59 14.25
C ALA A 50 15.34 -3.90 14.60
N TYR A 51 16.11 -4.45 13.67
CA TYR A 51 16.92 -5.65 13.87
C TYR A 51 17.95 -5.46 14.99
N TYR A 52 18.64 -4.32 15.00
CA TYR A 52 19.57 -3.97 16.06
C TYR A 52 18.88 -3.91 17.43
N ILE A 53 17.68 -3.30 17.50
CA ILE A 53 16.88 -3.25 18.72
C ILE A 53 16.52 -4.67 19.19
N PHE A 54 16.06 -5.55 18.31
CA PHE A 54 15.67 -6.92 18.67
C PHE A 54 16.83 -7.77 19.20
N ILE A 55 18.06 -7.56 18.71
CA ILE A 55 19.22 -8.37 19.11
C ILE A 55 19.93 -7.79 20.33
N ASN A 56 20.16 -6.48 20.35
CA ASN A 56 21.08 -5.87 21.30
C ASN A 56 20.37 -5.27 22.51
N ILE A 57 19.05 -5.06 22.44
CA ILE A 57 18.33 -4.33 23.46
C ILE A 57 17.29 -5.23 24.10
N HIS A 58 17.52 -5.55 25.38
CA HIS A 58 16.54 -6.26 26.18
C HIS A 58 15.24 -5.44 26.28
N PRO A 59 14.07 -6.09 26.15
CA PRO A 59 12.78 -5.40 26.15
C PRO A 59 12.59 -4.54 27.41
N ASP A 60 13.10 -4.98 28.56
CA ASP A 60 13.00 -4.26 29.83
C ASP A 60 13.67 -2.88 29.83
N LYS A 61 14.66 -2.65 28.95
CA LYS A 61 15.37 -1.36 28.84
C LYS A 61 14.62 -0.32 28.00
N ILE A 62 13.69 -0.76 27.15
CA ILE A 62 12.96 0.08 26.18
C ILE A 62 11.49 0.24 26.55
N LYS A 63 11.03 -0.64 27.44
CA LYS A 63 9.71 -0.58 28.05
C LYS A 63 9.63 0.69 28.91
N HIS A 64 8.47 1.34 28.90
CA HIS A 64 8.17 2.55 29.67
C HIS A 64 8.75 3.86 29.12
N PHE A 65 9.18 3.90 27.85
CA PHE A 65 9.51 5.17 27.22
C PHE A 65 8.22 5.98 27.01
N LEU A 66 8.02 7.01 27.84
CA LEU A 66 6.86 7.93 27.88
C LEU A 66 5.53 7.35 28.42
N ILE A 67 5.19 6.09 28.10
CA ILE A 67 3.95 5.43 28.54
C ILE A 67 4.30 4.04 29.13
N PRO A 68 3.74 3.66 30.29
CA PRO A 68 4.01 2.36 30.87
C PRO A 68 3.62 1.21 29.92
N ASN A 69 4.40 0.12 29.94
CA ASN A 69 4.23 -1.04 29.05
C ASN A 69 4.26 -0.74 27.54
N THR A 70 4.85 0.39 27.14
CA THR A 70 4.94 0.77 25.73
C THR A 70 6.37 0.68 25.23
N TYR A 71 6.54 0.10 24.04
CA TYR A 71 7.82 -0.02 23.32
C TYR A 71 7.91 1.03 22.21
N LEU A 72 7.76 2.30 22.58
CA LEU A 72 7.63 3.42 21.64
C LEU A 72 8.81 3.52 20.63
N PRO A 73 10.08 3.36 21.05
CA PRO A 73 11.22 3.42 20.14
C PRO A 73 11.18 2.32 19.06
N LEU A 74 10.85 1.08 19.46
CA LEU A 74 10.66 -0.02 18.51
C LEU A 74 9.52 0.29 17.55
N GLN A 75 8.43 0.86 18.05
CA GLN A 75 7.25 1.16 17.27
C GLN A 75 7.49 2.26 16.23
N LEU A 76 8.22 3.31 16.57
CA LEU A 76 8.60 4.37 15.63
C LEU A 76 9.48 3.85 14.51
N VAL A 77 10.45 3.00 14.85
CA VAL A 77 11.36 2.42 13.87
C VAL A 77 10.61 1.48 12.93
N LEU A 78 9.75 0.61 13.47
CA LEU A 78 8.89 -0.26 12.67
C LEU A 78 7.88 0.52 11.83
N PHE A 79 7.29 1.59 12.37
CA PHE A 79 6.38 2.46 11.63
C PHE A 79 7.08 3.09 10.44
N GLY A 80 8.28 3.68 10.64
CA GLY A 80 9.08 4.26 9.57
C GLY A 80 9.43 3.25 8.48
N GLY A 81 9.94 2.07 8.86
CA GLY A 81 10.28 1.01 7.91
C GLY A 81 9.07 0.53 7.10
N ASN A 82 7.94 0.28 7.76
CA ASN A 82 6.69 -0.11 7.11
C ASN A 82 6.16 1.01 6.19
N PHE A 83 6.19 2.26 6.64
CA PHE A 83 5.72 3.41 5.87
C PHE A 83 6.45 3.52 4.53
N PHE A 84 7.78 3.49 4.54
CA PHE A 84 8.57 3.58 3.30
C PHE A 84 8.38 2.35 2.41
N LEU A 85 8.30 1.16 3.00
CA LEU A 85 8.08 -0.09 2.27
C LEU A 85 6.71 -0.12 1.58
N PHE A 86 5.62 0.17 2.30
CA PHE A 86 4.27 0.14 1.73
C PHE A 86 4.01 1.33 0.79
N SER A 87 4.64 2.49 1.05
CA SER A 87 4.59 3.61 0.11
C SER A 87 5.24 3.26 -1.23
N TYR A 88 6.35 2.52 -1.20
CA TYR A 88 6.97 1.97 -2.40
C TYR A 88 6.10 0.90 -3.06
N LEU A 89 5.63 -0.08 -2.29
CA LEU A 89 4.88 -1.23 -2.81
C LEU A 89 3.56 -0.83 -3.50
N LEU A 90 2.88 0.19 -2.96
CA LEU A 90 1.59 0.66 -3.47
C LEU A 90 1.72 1.90 -4.35
N LEU A 91 2.93 2.42 -4.52
CA LEU A 91 3.22 3.67 -5.23
C LEU A 91 2.32 4.84 -4.77
N ASN A 92 1.93 4.84 -3.48
CA ASN A 92 0.99 5.81 -2.92
C ASN A 92 1.27 6.04 -1.43
N THR A 93 1.75 7.24 -1.12
CA THR A 93 2.12 7.66 0.24
C THR A 93 0.94 7.63 1.22
N ARG A 94 -0.28 7.99 0.78
CA ARG A 94 -1.47 7.99 1.68
C ARG A 94 -1.85 6.58 2.10
N ARG A 95 -1.84 5.64 1.16
CA ARG A 95 -2.13 4.22 1.44
C ARG A 95 -1.01 3.57 2.25
N GLY A 96 0.25 3.89 1.93
CA GLY A 96 1.41 3.45 2.70
C GLY A 96 1.35 3.91 4.15
N PHE A 97 1.02 5.20 4.37
CA PHE A 97 0.79 5.76 5.71
C PHE A 97 -0.31 4.99 6.45
N GLY A 98 -1.49 4.84 5.85
CA GLY A 98 -2.61 4.14 6.48
C GLY A 98 -2.27 2.72 6.90
N ILE A 99 -1.58 1.95 6.06
CA ILE A 99 -1.18 0.57 6.37
C ILE A 99 -0.10 0.54 7.45
N SER A 100 0.92 1.39 7.35
CA SER A 100 1.96 1.46 8.38
C SER A 100 1.40 1.86 9.75
N LEU A 101 0.44 2.77 9.77
CA LEU A 101 -0.26 3.20 10.98
C LEU A 101 -1.12 2.06 11.54
N PHE A 102 -1.84 1.34 10.67
CA PHE A 102 -2.65 0.18 11.05
C PHE A 102 -1.80 -0.92 11.70
N ILE A 103 -0.64 -1.23 11.10
CA ILE A 103 0.30 -2.22 11.65
C ILE A 103 0.87 -1.75 12.98
N ALA A 104 1.31 -0.49 13.08
CA ALA A 104 1.84 0.08 14.31
C ALA A 104 0.79 0.09 15.43
N LEU A 105 -0.46 0.46 15.15
CA LEU A 105 -1.57 0.42 16.10
C LEU A 105 -1.89 -1.01 16.53
N THR A 106 -1.94 -1.95 15.59
CA THR A 106 -2.17 -3.37 15.92
C THR A 106 -1.08 -3.90 16.85
N LEU A 107 0.18 -3.56 16.57
CA LEU A 107 1.32 -3.92 17.41
C LEU A 107 1.22 -3.28 18.80
N PHE A 108 0.81 -2.00 18.87
CA PHE A 108 0.54 -1.30 20.13
C PHE A 108 -0.45 -2.07 21.01
N LEU A 109 -1.60 -2.42 20.43
CA LEU A 109 -2.68 -3.10 21.16
C LEU A 109 -2.24 -4.48 21.62
N LYS A 110 -1.47 -5.22 20.80
CA LYS A 110 -0.89 -6.50 21.18
C LYS A 110 0.07 -6.38 22.36
N PHE A 111 0.88 -5.32 22.43
CA PHE A 111 1.76 -5.08 23.59
C PHE A 111 1.00 -4.71 24.86
N GLN A 112 -0.17 -4.07 24.74
CA GLN A 112 -1.08 -3.80 25.87
C GLN A 112 -1.90 -5.03 26.31
N LEU A 113 -1.56 -6.23 25.83
CA LEU A 113 -2.26 -7.50 26.10
C LEU A 113 -3.73 -7.51 25.64
N ILE A 114 -4.12 -6.59 24.75
CA ILE A 114 -5.44 -6.60 24.11
C ILE A 114 -5.42 -7.69 23.04
N THR A 115 -5.77 -8.91 23.43
CA THR A 115 -5.72 -10.10 22.56
C THR A 115 -6.99 -10.28 21.73
N ASN A 116 -8.10 -9.68 22.14
CA ASN A 116 -9.38 -9.77 21.44
C ASN A 116 -9.37 -8.99 20.12
N TYR A 117 -9.39 -9.72 19.01
CA TYR A 117 -9.46 -9.16 17.65
C TYR A 117 -10.65 -8.23 17.45
N LEU A 118 -11.77 -8.50 18.13
CA LEU A 118 -12.97 -7.67 18.08
C LEU A 118 -12.74 -6.30 18.74
N THR A 119 -12.07 -6.26 19.89
CA THR A 119 -11.67 -5.01 20.56
C THR A 119 -10.68 -4.22 19.70
N VAL A 120 -9.71 -4.90 19.08
CA VAL A 120 -8.77 -4.27 18.14
C VAL A 120 -9.50 -3.65 16.96
N ALA A 121 -10.45 -4.36 16.34
CA ALA A 121 -11.24 -3.86 15.23
C ALA A 121 -12.08 -2.63 15.61
N ILE A 122 -12.71 -2.65 16.79
CA ILE A 122 -13.50 -1.51 17.29
C ILE A 122 -12.61 -0.28 17.50
N VAL A 123 -11.45 -0.43 18.16
CA VAL A 123 -10.52 0.69 18.40
C VAL A 123 -10.01 1.28 17.09
N LEU A 124 -9.71 0.45 16.09
CA LEU A 124 -9.28 0.93 14.78
C LEU A 124 -10.40 1.64 14.03
N ALA A 125 -11.63 1.14 14.12
CA ALA A 125 -12.80 1.76 13.51
C ALA A 125 -13.12 3.13 14.14
N THR A 126 -13.02 3.25 15.47
CA THR A 126 -13.25 4.54 16.17
C THR A 126 -12.19 5.57 15.80
N ILE A 127 -10.91 5.18 15.76
CA ILE A 127 -9.83 6.07 15.32
C ILE A 127 -10.04 6.50 13.86
N GLY A 128 -10.40 5.57 12.98
CA GLY A 128 -10.71 5.89 11.58
C GLY A 128 -11.84 6.91 11.44
N LEU A 129 -12.93 6.72 12.19
CA LEU A 129 -14.06 7.67 12.22
C LEU A 129 -13.65 9.04 12.74
N VAL A 130 -12.84 9.10 13.80
CA VAL A 130 -12.35 10.38 14.35
C VAL A 130 -11.51 11.14 13.32
N ILE A 131 -10.65 10.44 12.59
CA ILE A 131 -9.83 11.03 11.51
C ILE A 131 -10.74 11.56 10.39
N GLU A 132 -11.73 10.77 9.96
CA GLU A 132 -12.65 11.18 8.89
C GLU A 132 -13.52 12.39 9.28
N LEU A 133 -13.98 12.42 10.54
CA LEU A 133 -14.68 13.58 11.11
C LEU A 133 -13.78 14.82 11.16
N ALA A 134 -12.53 14.67 11.61
CA ALA A 134 -11.56 15.77 11.65
C ALA A 134 -11.30 16.35 10.25
N ILE A 135 -11.13 15.49 9.24
CA ILE A 135 -10.97 15.90 7.84
C ILE A 135 -12.24 16.61 7.33
N SER A 136 -13.42 16.10 7.68
CA SER A 136 -14.69 16.68 7.25
C SER A 136 -14.93 18.07 7.86
N LEU A 137 -14.49 18.28 9.09
CA LEU A 137 -14.53 19.59 9.76
C LEU A 137 -13.55 20.58 9.11
N LEU A 138 -12.32 20.14 8.80
CA LEU A 138 -11.29 20.97 8.15
C LEU A 138 -11.63 21.38 6.71
N LYS A 139 -12.48 20.62 6.01
CA LYS A 139 -12.88 20.91 4.63
C LYS A 139 -14.09 21.85 4.52
N LYS A 140 -14.68 22.23 5.66
CA LYS A 140 -15.89 23.06 5.71
C LYS A 140 -15.58 24.57 5.68
N ASP A 141 -14.30 24.95 5.75
CA ASP A 141 -13.77 26.29 5.50
C ASP A 141 -13.19 26.40 4.08
#